data_AF-A0A447MXW0-F1
#
_entry.id   AF-A0A447MXW0-F1
#
_cell.length_a   1.000
_cell.length_b   1.000
_cell.length_c   1.000
_cell.angle_alpha   90.00
_cell.angle_beta   90.00
_cell.angle_gamma   90.00
#
_symmetry.space_group_name_H-M   'P 1'
#
loop_
_entity.id
_entity.type
_entity.pdbx_description
1 polymer ?
#
loop_
_entity_poly.entity_id
_entity_poly.type
_entity_poly.pdbx_seq_one_letter_code
_entity_poly.pdbx_strand_id
1 'polypeptide(L)'
;MADWTDEQIWALNRGGHDPKKVYAALKKAQETKGKATVILAHTIKGYGMGDTAEGKNIAHQVKKMNMDGVRYVRDRFNVPVADADLEKLPYITFPEGSEEHKYLHERRQALHGYLPSRQPNFTEKLELPQLSDFGALLEEQSKEISTTIAFVRALNVMLKNKSIKDRLVPIHRDEARTFRYGRSVPSDWYLQPERPAVHPAGP
;
A
#
# COMPACT_ATOMS: atom_id res chain seq x y z
N MET A 1 29.15 28.84 10.97
CA MET A 1 29.38 27.85 12.03
C MET A 1 30.63 28.17 12.87
N ALA A 2 31.26 29.34 12.73
CA ALA A 2 32.52 29.63 13.43
C ALA A 2 32.38 29.63 14.98
N ASP A 3 31.19 29.96 15.49
CA ASP A 3 30.90 29.99 16.92
C ASP A 3 30.25 28.69 17.44
N TRP A 4 30.18 27.63 16.62
CA TRP A 4 29.58 26.35 16.99
C TRP A 4 30.68 25.34 17.32
N THR A 5 30.45 24.49 18.32
CA THR A 5 31.34 23.36 18.59
C THR A 5 31.15 22.26 17.56
N ASP A 6 32.15 21.38 17.42
CA ASP A 6 32.07 20.24 16.52
C ASP A 6 30.90 19.31 16.87
N GLU A 7 30.56 19.17 18.15
CA GLU A 7 29.40 18.39 18.61
C GLU A 7 28.08 19.04 18.20
N GLN A 8 27.98 20.37 18.24
CA GLN A 8 26.79 21.09 17.79
C GLN A 8 26.60 20.95 16.27
N ILE A 9 27.70 20.98 15.51
CA ILE A 9 27.68 20.73 14.07
C ILE A 9 27.27 19.27 13.81
N TRP A 10 27.82 18.31 14.57
CA TRP A 10 27.49 16.89 14.45
C TRP A 10 26.03 16.57 14.81
N ALA A 11 25.44 17.34 15.73
CA ALA A 11 24.04 17.20 16.13
C ALA A 11 23.04 17.65 15.05
N LEU A 12 23.49 18.30 13.97
CA LEU A 12 22.63 18.66 12.84
C LEU A 12 22.06 17.41 12.17
N ASN A 13 20.75 17.23 12.29
CA ASN A 13 20.06 16.05 11.80
C ASN A 13 19.44 16.26 10.40
N ARG A 14 19.11 15.17 9.72
CA ARG A 14 18.43 15.19 8.43
C ARG A 14 16.91 15.29 8.61
N GLY A 15 16.23 15.94 7.66
CA GLY A 15 14.79 16.21 7.75
C GLY A 15 13.90 14.96 7.87
N GLY A 16 14.34 13.80 7.37
CA GLY A 16 13.61 12.53 7.53
C GLY A 16 13.61 11.96 8.96
N HIS A 17 14.46 12.49 9.84
CA HIS A 17 14.55 12.11 11.26
C HIS A 17 13.93 13.14 12.20
N ASP A 18 13.35 14.23 11.67
CA ASP A 18 12.63 15.24 12.45
C ASP A 18 11.11 15.01 12.32
N PRO A 19 10.41 14.56 13.38
CA PRO A 19 8.98 14.32 13.34
C PRO A 19 8.15 15.53 12.93
N LYS A 20 8.59 16.76 13.23
CA LYS A 20 7.89 17.99 12.83
C LYS A 20 7.93 18.17 11.32
N LYS A 21 9.08 17.89 10.68
CA LYS A 21 9.25 17.99 9.22
C LYS A 21 8.46 16.89 8.51
N VAL A 22 8.50 15.67 9.03
CA VAL A 22 7.72 14.53 8.49
C VAL A 22 6.22 14.81 8.58
N TYR A 23 5.74 15.27 9.74
CA TYR A 23 4.33 15.63 9.92
C TYR A 23 3.88 16.73 8.95
N ALA A 24 4.65 17.80 8.81
CA ALA A 24 4.32 18.91 7.90
C ALA A 24 4.22 18.43 6.44
N ALA A 25 5.11 17.54 6.01
CA ALA A 25 5.07 16.96 4.66
C ALA A 25 3.83 16.08 4.45
N LEU A 26 3.50 15.20 5.40
CA LEU A 26 2.31 14.34 5.34
C LEU A 26 1.02 15.15 5.36
N LYS A 27 0.94 16.20 6.19
CA LYS A 27 -0.21 17.10 6.28
C LYS A 27 -0.45 17.83 4.97
N LYS A 28 0.61 18.37 4.36
CA LYS A 28 0.53 19.00 3.03
C LYS A 28 0.11 18.00 1.93
N ALA A 29 0.60 16.76 2.00
CA ALA A 29 0.22 15.72 1.06
C ALA A 29 -1.27 15.37 1.16
N GLN A 30 -1.83 15.29 2.38
CA GLN A 30 -3.26 15.06 2.62
C GLN A 30 -4.15 16.16 2.00
N GLU A 31 -3.67 17.40 2.05
CA GLU A 31 -4.38 18.59 1.55
C GLU A 31 -4.26 18.78 0.04
N THR A 32 -3.24 18.20 -0.60
CA THR A 32 -3.02 18.30 -2.05
C THR A 32 -4.11 17.53 -2.82
N LYS A 33 -4.76 18.21 -3.79
CA LYS A 33 -5.81 17.63 -4.65
C LYS A 33 -5.41 17.68 -6.13
N GLY A 34 -6.04 16.83 -6.94
CA GLY A 34 -5.88 16.81 -8.40
C GLY A 34 -4.59 16.18 -8.92
N LYS A 35 -3.66 15.78 -8.05
CA LYS A 35 -2.43 15.08 -8.43
C LYS A 35 -1.86 14.27 -7.27
N ALA A 36 -1.05 13.27 -7.60
CA ALA A 36 -0.29 12.52 -6.61
C ALA A 36 0.82 13.39 -5.98
N THR A 37 1.22 13.04 -4.76
CA THR A 37 2.33 13.69 -4.05
C THR A 37 3.44 12.69 -3.78
N VAL A 38 4.69 13.08 -4.06
CA VAL A 38 5.89 12.33 -3.69
C VAL A 38 6.61 13.09 -2.57
N ILE A 39 6.92 12.40 -1.47
CA ILE A 39 7.73 12.92 -0.37
C ILE A 39 9.12 12.30 -0.45
N LEU A 40 10.14 13.13 -0.67
CA LEU A 40 11.54 12.72 -0.69
C LEU A 40 12.14 12.92 0.71
N ALA A 41 12.02 11.89 1.56
CA ALA A 41 12.54 11.94 2.93
C ALA A 41 14.05 11.69 2.95
N HIS A 42 14.83 12.72 3.29
CA HIS A 42 16.28 12.59 3.44
C HIS A 42 16.65 11.98 4.80
N THR A 43 17.18 10.75 4.79
CA THR A 43 17.52 9.97 5.98
C THR A 43 18.99 9.57 5.99
N ILE A 44 19.46 8.98 7.10
CA ILE A 44 20.79 8.37 7.23
C ILE A 44 20.62 6.86 7.20
N LYS A 45 21.32 6.16 6.30
CA LYS A 45 21.35 4.68 6.28
C LYS A 45 22.03 4.17 7.55
N GLY A 46 21.39 3.26 8.27
CA GLY A 46 21.91 2.73 9.54
C GLY A 46 21.89 3.76 10.69
N TYR A 47 20.94 4.70 10.69
CA TYR A 47 20.84 5.74 11.73
C TYR A 47 20.87 5.17 13.15
N GLY A 48 21.76 5.71 14.00
CA GLY A 48 21.91 5.27 15.39
C GLY A 48 22.55 3.90 15.57
N MET A 49 23.14 3.31 14.51
CA MET A 49 23.93 2.08 14.60
C MET A 49 25.43 2.34 14.76
N GLY A 50 25.84 3.61 14.82
CA GLY A 50 27.23 4.02 15.00
C GLY A 50 28.14 3.41 13.94
N ASP A 51 29.35 3.00 14.35
CA ASP A 51 30.35 2.41 13.45
C ASP A 51 29.90 1.11 12.78
N THR A 52 28.85 0.46 13.28
CA THR A 52 28.36 -0.79 12.70
C THR A 52 27.81 -0.55 11.29
N ALA A 53 27.07 0.55 11.08
CA ALA A 53 26.35 0.74 9.81
C ALA A 53 26.02 2.19 9.45
N GLU A 54 26.19 3.15 10.35
CA GLU A 54 25.70 4.51 10.15
C GLU A 54 26.49 5.24 9.06
N GLY A 55 25.80 5.65 8.00
CA GLY A 55 26.43 6.31 6.85
C GLY A 55 27.33 5.39 6.00
N LYS A 56 27.38 4.07 6.26
CA LYS A 56 28.24 3.12 5.56
C LYS A 56 27.52 2.44 4.40
N ASN A 57 28.22 2.31 3.27
CA ASN A 57 27.80 1.54 2.10
C ASN A 57 28.11 0.03 2.22
N ILE A 58 27.96 -0.52 3.41
CA ILE A 58 27.95 -1.98 3.63
C ILE A 58 26.66 -2.59 3.06
N ALA A 59 26.75 -3.81 2.52
CA ALA A 59 25.59 -4.53 2.00
C ALA A 59 24.50 -4.63 3.08
N HIS A 60 23.21 -4.56 2.70
CA HIS A 60 22.07 -4.72 3.60
C HIS A 60 22.02 -6.09 4.33
N GLN A 61 22.99 -6.96 4.06
CA GLN A 61 23.12 -8.35 4.54
C GLN A 61 24.15 -8.50 5.66
N VAL A 62 24.43 -7.45 6.45
CA VAL A 62 25.26 -7.63 7.67
C VAL A 62 24.49 -8.53 8.63
N LYS A 63 24.80 -9.83 8.55
CA LYS A 63 24.04 -10.93 9.17
C LYS A 63 24.09 -10.94 10.70
N LYS A 64 24.99 -10.19 11.34
CA LYS A 64 25.16 -10.17 12.81
C LYS A 64 25.68 -8.83 13.27
N MET A 65 24.96 -8.18 14.18
CA MET A 65 25.48 -7.08 15.00
C MET A 65 26.25 -7.72 16.17
N ASN A 66 27.46 -7.23 16.46
CA ASN A 66 28.18 -7.67 17.67
C ASN A 66 27.55 -7.04 18.92
N MET A 67 27.91 -7.54 20.11
CA MET A 67 27.33 -7.04 21.37
C MET A 67 27.67 -5.58 21.66
N ASP A 68 28.80 -5.09 21.16
CA ASP A 68 29.15 -3.66 21.25
C ASP A 68 28.19 -2.78 20.45
N GLY A 69 27.79 -3.23 19.25
CA GLY A 69 26.76 -2.56 18.45
C GLY A 69 25.38 -2.59 19.13
N VAL A 70 25.02 -3.71 19.77
CA VAL A 70 23.78 -3.81 20.57
C VAL A 70 23.80 -2.82 21.73
N ARG A 71 24.92 -2.73 22.46
CA ARG A 71 25.11 -1.79 23.57
C ARG A 71 25.03 -0.35 23.10
N TYR A 72 25.69 -0.02 21.99
CA TYR A 72 25.63 1.31 21.39
C TYR A 72 24.19 1.71 21.06
N VAL A 73 23.41 0.83 20.41
CA VAL A 73 21.99 1.09 20.10
C VAL A 73 21.17 1.29 21.39
N ARG A 74 21.37 0.45 22.41
CA ARG A 74 20.71 0.59 23.72
C ARG A 74 20.97 1.96 24.33
N ASP A 75 22.23 2.39 24.37
CA ASP A 75 22.64 3.68 24.94
C ASP A 75 22.13 4.85 24.09
N ARG A 76 22.26 4.76 22.76
CA ARG A 76 21.90 5.81 21.79
C ARG A 76 20.42 6.15 21.77
N PHE A 77 19.56 5.17 22.01
CA PHE A 77 18.10 5.34 22.06
C PHE A 77 17.53 5.25 23.49
N ASN A 78 18.39 5.24 24.51
CA ASN A 78 18.01 5.18 25.93
C ASN A 78 17.04 4.03 26.24
N VAL A 79 17.31 2.87 25.66
CA VAL A 79 16.44 1.70 25.75
C VAL A 79 16.52 1.12 27.18
N PRO A 80 15.38 0.89 27.87
CA PRO A 80 15.35 0.50 29.28
C PRO A 80 15.67 -0.99 29.49
N VAL A 81 16.92 -1.38 29.19
CA VAL A 81 17.44 -2.74 29.37
C VAL A 81 18.73 -2.67 30.18
N ALA A 82 18.81 -3.45 31.25
CA ALA A 82 19.98 -3.54 32.11
C ALA A 82 21.13 -4.27 31.39
N ASP A 83 22.38 -3.91 31.70
CA ASP A 83 23.58 -4.52 31.10
C ASP A 83 23.60 -6.05 31.24
N ALA A 84 23.19 -6.55 32.40
CA ALA A 84 23.17 -7.98 32.72
C ALA A 84 22.18 -8.79 31.85
N ASP A 85 21.17 -8.13 31.27
CA ASP A 85 20.17 -8.78 30.43
C ASP A 85 20.43 -8.58 28.94
N LEU A 86 21.38 -7.72 28.55
CA LEU A 86 21.58 -7.33 27.16
C LEU A 86 21.99 -8.52 26.26
N GLU A 87 22.77 -9.46 26.79
CA GLU A 87 23.19 -10.68 26.07
C GLU A 87 22.02 -11.62 25.75
N LYS A 88 20.92 -11.53 26.50
CA LYS A 88 19.70 -12.32 26.26
C LYS A 88 18.87 -11.78 25.11
N LEU A 89 19.20 -10.59 24.59
CA LEU A 89 18.46 -9.88 23.56
C LEU A 89 16.95 -9.78 23.87
N PRO A 90 16.57 -9.23 25.05
CA PRO A 90 15.20 -9.27 25.52
C PRO A 90 14.29 -8.39 24.66
N TYR A 91 13.07 -8.86 24.44
CA TYR A 91 11.99 -8.01 23.94
C TYR A 91 11.49 -7.07 25.03
N ILE A 92 11.14 -5.85 24.63
CA ILE A 92 10.52 -4.85 25.51
C ILE A 92 9.03 -4.83 25.23
N THR A 93 8.26 -4.78 26.30
CA THR A 93 6.81 -4.59 26.26
C THR A 93 6.45 -3.42 27.17
N PHE A 94 5.35 -2.74 26.85
CA PHE A 94 4.80 -1.71 27.73
C PHE A 94 3.70 -2.33 28.59
N PRO A 95 3.84 -2.31 29.93
CA PRO A 95 2.81 -2.85 30.81
C PRO A 95 1.47 -2.15 30.61
N GLU A 96 0.37 -2.88 30.75
CA GLU A 96 -0.96 -2.30 30.70
C GLU A 96 -1.10 -1.20 31.77
N GLY A 97 -1.60 -0.03 31.36
CA GLY A 97 -1.74 1.13 32.24
C GLY A 97 -0.57 2.13 32.22
N SER A 98 0.59 1.77 31.66
CA SER A 98 1.71 2.70 31.47
C SER A 98 1.35 3.83 30.50
N GLU A 99 2.08 4.95 30.56
CA GLU A 99 1.85 6.09 29.66
C GLU A 99 2.06 5.71 28.19
N GLU A 100 3.11 4.94 27.90
CA GLU A 100 3.44 4.47 26.56
C GLU A 100 2.38 3.52 26.01
N HIS A 101 1.91 2.57 26.83
CA HIS A 101 0.85 1.65 26.45
C HIS A 101 -0.44 2.42 26.10
N LYS A 102 -0.87 3.33 26.98
CA LYS A 102 -2.05 4.17 26.75
C LYS A 102 -1.91 4.99 25.47
N TYR A 103 -0.82 5.73 25.32
CA TYR A 103 -0.60 6.58 24.17
C TYR A 103 -0.57 5.78 22.86
N LEU A 104 0.15 4.65 22.82
CA LEU A 104 0.24 3.78 21.67
C LEU A 104 -1.15 3.33 21.21
N HIS A 105 -1.94 2.77 22.12
CA HIS A 105 -3.26 2.22 21.80
C HIS A 105 -4.29 3.30 21.47
N GLU A 106 -4.30 4.43 22.18
CA GLU A 106 -5.20 5.56 21.91
C GLU A 106 -5.00 6.15 20.51
N ARG A 107 -3.75 6.36 20.08
CA ARG A 107 -3.46 6.89 18.74
C ARG A 107 -3.93 5.92 17.64
N ARG A 108 -3.81 4.61 17.88
CA ARG A 108 -4.31 3.58 16.95
C ARG A 108 -5.83 3.56 16.91
N GLN A 109 -6.49 3.62 18.06
CA GLN A 109 -7.96 3.65 18.15
C GLN A 109 -8.55 4.89 17.46
N ALA A 110 -7.95 6.07 17.66
CA ALA A 110 -8.35 7.30 16.96
C ALA A 110 -8.23 7.20 15.42
N LEU A 111 -7.46 6.22 14.92
CA LEU A 111 -7.25 5.93 13.50
C LEU A 111 -7.87 4.60 13.07
N HIS A 112 -8.96 4.20 13.72
CA HIS A 112 -9.77 3.00 13.39
C HIS A 112 -9.08 1.64 13.61
N GLY A 113 -8.08 1.57 14.49
CA GLY A 113 -7.47 0.31 14.94
C GLY A 113 -6.04 0.10 14.42
N TYR A 114 -5.65 -1.16 14.23
CA TYR A 114 -4.27 -1.54 13.87
C TYR A 114 -4.11 -1.80 12.37
N LEU A 115 -2.93 -1.48 11.82
CA LEU A 115 -2.52 -1.81 10.46
C LEU A 115 -1.03 -2.21 10.42
N PRO A 116 -0.61 -3.13 9.54
CA PRO A 116 -1.42 -3.80 8.51
C PRO A 116 -2.36 -4.88 9.06
N SER A 117 -3.53 -5.00 8.43
CA SER A 117 -4.54 -6.04 8.69
C SER A 117 -5.14 -6.46 7.35
N ARG A 118 -5.51 -7.74 7.21
CA ARG A 118 -6.10 -8.28 5.97
C ARG A 118 -7.34 -9.09 6.30
N GLN A 119 -8.46 -8.74 5.67
CA GLN A 119 -9.64 -9.59 5.66
C GLN A 119 -9.46 -10.67 4.57
N PRO A 120 -9.52 -11.97 4.93
CA PRO A 120 -9.23 -13.03 3.97
C PRO A 120 -10.34 -13.24 2.94
N ASN A 121 -11.59 -12.98 3.32
CA ASN A 121 -12.78 -13.19 2.52
C ASN A 121 -13.63 -11.92 2.46
N PHE A 122 -14.39 -11.74 1.39
CA PHE A 122 -15.47 -10.77 1.32
C PHE A 122 -16.71 -11.31 2.06
N THR A 123 -17.59 -10.41 2.50
CA THR A 123 -18.76 -10.78 3.32
C THR A 123 -20.05 -10.91 2.51
N GLU A 124 -20.15 -10.26 1.36
CA GLU A 124 -21.36 -10.30 0.53
C GLU A 124 -21.52 -11.64 -0.19
N LYS A 125 -22.74 -12.17 -0.29
CA LYS A 125 -23.02 -13.32 -1.15
C LYS A 125 -23.36 -12.79 -2.56
N LEU A 126 -22.63 -13.27 -3.56
CA LEU A 126 -22.90 -12.96 -4.96
C LEU A 126 -23.75 -14.06 -5.60
N GLU A 127 -24.85 -13.68 -6.25
CA GLU A 127 -25.68 -14.60 -7.03
C GLU A 127 -25.11 -14.72 -8.45
N LEU A 128 -24.16 -15.64 -8.59
CA LEU A 128 -23.41 -15.86 -9.83
C LEU A 128 -24.30 -16.46 -10.93
N PRO A 129 -24.00 -16.17 -12.21
CA PRO A 129 -24.69 -16.80 -13.32
C PRO A 129 -24.50 -18.32 -13.27
N GLN A 130 -25.57 -19.05 -13.54
CA GLN A 130 -25.53 -20.51 -13.62
C GLN A 130 -24.95 -20.94 -14.96
N LEU A 131 -24.47 -22.19 -15.06
CA LEU A 131 -23.95 -22.73 -16.31
C LEU A 131 -24.99 -22.65 -17.45
N SER A 132 -26.27 -22.81 -17.13
CA SER A 132 -27.39 -22.66 -18.08
C SER A 132 -27.51 -21.27 -18.69
N ASP A 133 -27.08 -20.21 -17.98
CA ASP A 133 -27.09 -18.84 -18.52
C ASP A 133 -26.15 -18.70 -19.73
N PHE A 134 -25.17 -19.61 -19.84
CA PHE A 134 -24.22 -19.70 -20.96
C PHE A 134 -24.67 -20.68 -22.05
N GLY A 135 -25.93 -21.15 -22.05
CA GLY A 135 -26.41 -22.23 -22.93
C GLY A 135 -26.02 -22.10 -24.41
N ALA A 136 -26.14 -20.90 -24.98
CA ALA A 136 -25.77 -20.64 -26.38
C ALA A 136 -24.27 -20.86 -26.71
N LEU A 137 -23.40 -20.92 -25.71
CA LEU A 137 -21.97 -21.24 -25.87
C LEU A 137 -21.67 -22.73 -25.67
N LEU A 138 -22.61 -23.49 -25.10
CA LEU A 138 -22.47 -24.93 -24.86
C LEU A 138 -22.95 -25.77 -26.04
N GLU A 139 -23.75 -25.16 -26.92
CA GLU A 139 -24.21 -25.78 -28.17
C GLU A 139 -23.15 -25.68 -29.28
N GLU A 140 -23.23 -26.59 -30.26
CA GLU A 140 -22.40 -26.54 -31.46
C GLU A 140 -22.63 -25.22 -32.21
N GLN A 141 -21.55 -24.53 -32.55
CA GLN A 141 -21.63 -23.21 -33.15
C GLN A 141 -21.87 -23.33 -34.65
N SER A 142 -22.88 -22.63 -35.16
CA SER A 142 -23.23 -22.62 -36.59
C SER A 142 -22.16 -22.01 -37.51
N LYS A 143 -21.16 -21.34 -36.93
CA LYS A 143 -20.02 -20.77 -37.65
C LYS A 143 -18.75 -21.04 -36.86
N GLU A 144 -17.63 -21.15 -37.56
CA GLU A 144 -16.32 -21.13 -36.93
C GLU A 144 -16.14 -19.83 -36.15
N ILE A 145 -15.84 -19.97 -34.86
CA ILE A 145 -15.50 -18.87 -33.98
C ILE A 145 -14.19 -19.17 -33.26
N SER A 146 -13.43 -18.13 -32.93
CA SER A 146 -12.26 -18.27 -32.06
C SER A 146 -12.67 -18.34 -30.58
N THR A 147 -11.79 -18.87 -29.74
CA THR A 147 -11.94 -18.85 -28.28
C THR A 147 -12.03 -17.43 -27.72
N THR A 148 -11.40 -16.44 -28.37
CA THR A 148 -11.56 -15.02 -28.03
C THR A 148 -13.01 -14.54 -28.23
N ILE A 149 -13.67 -14.96 -29.32
CA ILE A 149 -15.08 -14.63 -29.56
C ILE A 149 -15.97 -15.31 -28.50
N ALA A 150 -15.68 -16.56 -28.16
CA ALA A 150 -16.41 -17.27 -27.10
C ALA A 150 -16.24 -16.57 -25.73
N PHE A 151 -15.02 -16.14 -25.39
CA PHE A 151 -14.75 -15.37 -24.17
C PHE A 151 -15.54 -14.05 -24.11
N VAL A 152 -15.58 -13.27 -25.20
CA VAL A 152 -16.36 -12.01 -25.23
C VAL A 152 -17.86 -12.28 -25.08
N ARG A 153 -18.36 -13.36 -25.68
CA ARG A 153 -19.76 -13.79 -25.49
C ARG A 153 -20.04 -14.21 -24.05
N ALA A 154 -19.12 -14.93 -23.40
CA ALA A 154 -19.25 -15.30 -21.98
C ALA A 154 -19.26 -14.05 -21.09
N LEU A 155 -18.40 -13.07 -21.39
CA LEU A 155 -18.43 -11.77 -20.71
C LEU A 155 -19.81 -11.11 -20.85
N ASN A 156 -20.38 -11.05 -22.06
CA ASN A 156 -21.72 -10.47 -22.28
C ASN A 156 -22.84 -11.18 -21.50
N VAL A 157 -22.74 -12.49 -21.25
CA VAL A 157 -23.66 -13.20 -20.35
C VAL A 157 -23.50 -12.68 -18.93
N MET A 158 -22.27 -12.58 -18.43
CA MET A 158 -21.99 -12.03 -17.09
C MET A 158 -22.42 -10.57 -16.94
N LEU A 159 -22.34 -9.75 -18.00
CA LEU A 159 -22.80 -8.36 -18.02
C LEU A 159 -24.32 -8.21 -17.93
N LYS A 160 -25.09 -9.28 -18.18
CA LYS A 160 -26.54 -9.31 -17.97
C LYS A 160 -26.92 -9.77 -16.56
N ASN A 161 -26.00 -10.38 -15.81
CA ASN A 161 -26.27 -10.82 -14.44
C ASN A 161 -26.34 -9.61 -13.49
N LYS A 162 -27.50 -9.43 -12.85
CA LYS A 162 -27.76 -8.29 -11.95
C LYS A 162 -26.83 -8.22 -10.74
N SER A 163 -26.29 -9.36 -10.28
CA SER A 163 -25.42 -9.43 -9.10
C SER A 163 -23.98 -9.05 -9.40
N ILE A 164 -23.47 -9.21 -10.61
CA ILE A 164 -22.03 -8.99 -10.89
C ILE A 164 -21.74 -8.02 -12.04
N LYS A 165 -22.73 -7.62 -12.85
CA LYS A 165 -22.51 -6.80 -14.04
C LYS A 165 -21.66 -5.54 -13.79
N ASP A 166 -21.88 -4.85 -12.67
CA ASP A 166 -21.18 -3.60 -12.31
C ASP A 166 -19.88 -3.86 -11.51
N ARG A 167 -19.61 -5.12 -11.16
CA ARG A 167 -18.38 -5.57 -10.46
C ARG A 167 -17.32 -6.08 -11.42
N LEU A 168 -17.68 -6.34 -12.68
CA LEU A 168 -16.72 -6.76 -13.70
C LEU A 168 -15.89 -5.57 -14.17
N VAL A 169 -14.56 -5.73 -14.15
CA VAL A 169 -13.61 -4.70 -14.59
C VAL A 169 -12.76 -5.27 -15.73
N PRO A 170 -13.26 -5.26 -16.98
CA PRO A 170 -12.46 -5.66 -18.14
C PRO A 170 -11.29 -4.69 -18.32
N ILE A 171 -10.06 -5.21 -18.31
CA ILE A 171 -8.84 -4.41 -18.51
C ILE A 171 -8.23 -4.80 -19.84
N HIS A 172 -7.89 -3.79 -20.63
CA HIS A 172 -7.28 -3.97 -21.94
C HIS A 172 -6.16 -2.95 -22.15
N ARG A 173 -5.13 -3.31 -22.93
CA ARG A 173 -4.06 -2.39 -23.34
C ARG A 173 -4.23 -1.97 -24.81
N ASP A 174 -4.94 -0.86 -25.03
CA ASP A 174 -5.11 -0.14 -26.32
C ASP A 174 -5.76 -0.90 -27.51
N GLU A 175 -5.22 -2.05 -27.92
CA GLU A 175 -5.69 -3.02 -28.93
C GLU A 175 -7.14 -3.62 -28.81
N ALA A 176 -8.13 -2.86 -28.36
CA ALA A 176 -9.48 -3.36 -28.09
C ALA A 176 -10.18 -3.88 -29.37
N ARG A 177 -9.72 -3.41 -30.54
CA ARG A 177 -10.14 -3.91 -31.85
C ARG A 177 -9.61 -5.32 -32.14
N THR A 178 -8.37 -5.62 -31.78
CA THR A 178 -7.72 -6.93 -31.96
C THR A 178 -8.50 -8.02 -31.24
N PHE A 179 -8.94 -7.74 -30.02
CA PHE A 179 -9.70 -8.68 -29.19
C PHE A 179 -11.22 -8.53 -29.34
N ARG A 180 -11.69 -7.75 -30.33
CA ARG A 180 -13.11 -7.54 -30.67
C ARG A 180 -13.99 -7.01 -29.52
N TYR A 181 -13.40 -6.38 -28.52
CA TYR A 181 -14.14 -5.66 -27.47
C TYR A 181 -14.85 -4.42 -28.04
N GLY A 182 -14.23 -3.71 -28.99
CA GLY A 182 -14.70 -2.39 -29.43
C GLY A 182 -16.06 -2.32 -30.16
N ARG A 183 -16.68 -3.44 -30.57
CA ARG A 183 -18.07 -3.45 -31.08
C ARG A 183 -19.10 -3.93 -30.05
N SER A 184 -18.64 -4.57 -28.98
CA SER A 184 -19.49 -5.24 -27.99
C SER A 184 -19.55 -4.49 -26.66
N VAL A 185 -18.60 -3.60 -26.42
CA VAL A 185 -18.50 -2.77 -25.22
C VAL A 185 -19.01 -1.36 -25.56
N PRO A 186 -20.12 -0.90 -24.95
CA PRO A 186 -20.63 0.45 -25.16
C PRO A 186 -19.57 1.51 -24.83
N SER A 187 -19.61 2.67 -25.51
CA SER A 187 -18.69 3.80 -25.24
C SER A 187 -18.66 4.21 -23.77
N ASP A 188 -19.78 4.08 -23.09
CA ASP A 188 -20.00 4.53 -21.72
C ASP A 188 -19.34 3.61 -20.68
N TRP A 189 -18.78 2.49 -21.13
CA TRP A 189 -18.04 1.52 -20.31
C TRP A 189 -16.54 1.79 -20.30
N TYR A 190 -16.06 2.73 -21.12
CA TYR A 190 -14.70 3.22 -21.00
C TYR A 190 -14.63 4.22 -19.86
N LEU A 191 -13.96 3.85 -18.78
CA LEU A 191 -13.67 4.77 -17.69
C LEU A 191 -12.77 5.90 -18.22
N GLN A 192 -13.37 7.06 -18.42
CA GLN A 192 -12.70 8.28 -18.90
C GLN A 192 -12.94 9.39 -17.88
N PRO A 193 -12.19 9.41 -16.77
CA PRO A 193 -12.48 10.30 -15.65
C PRO A 193 -12.35 11.79 -15.98
N GLU A 194 -11.73 12.15 -17.11
CA GLU A 194 -11.64 13.53 -17.61
C GLU A 194 -12.73 13.92 -18.63
N ARG A 195 -13.58 12.98 -19.09
CA ARG A 195 -14.75 13.33 -19.89
C ARG A 195 -15.97 13.54 -18.98
N PRO A 196 -16.74 14.63 -19.15
CA PRO A 196 -18.00 14.77 -18.45
C PRO A 196 -18.90 13.57 -18.79
N ALA A 197 -19.59 13.02 -17.78
CA ALA A 197 -20.49 11.91 -17.96
C ALA A 197 -21.55 12.28 -19.03
N VAL A 198 -21.52 11.60 -20.16
CA VAL A 198 -22.58 11.69 -21.15
C VAL A 198 -23.75 10.90 -20.58
N HIS A 199 -24.62 11.57 -19.83
CA HIS A 199 -25.92 11.00 -19.52
C HIS A 199 -26.68 10.83 -20.84
N PRO A 200 -27.13 9.62 -21.21
CA PRO A 200 -28.05 9.49 -22.32
C PRO A 200 -29.32 10.25 -21.94
N ALA A 201 -29.69 11.24 -22.75
CA ALA A 201 -31.02 11.83 -22.72
C ALA A 201 -32.00 10.66 -22.87
N GLY A 202 -32.83 10.44 -21.84
CA GLY A 202 -33.93 9.50 -21.90
C GLY A 202 -34.97 9.93 -22.94
N PRO A 203 -35.91 9.03 -23.28
CA PRO A 203 -36.92 9.25 -24.32
C PRO A 203 -37.81 10.47 -24.05
#